data_AF-A0AAJ2NS88-F1
#
_entry.id   AF-A0AAJ2NS88-F1
#
_cell.length_a   1.000
_cell.length_b   1.000
_cell.length_c   1.000
_cell.angle_alpha   90.00
_cell.angle_beta   90.00
_cell.angle_gamma   90.00
#
_symmetry.space_group_name_H-M   'P 1'
#
loop_
_entity.id
_entity.type
_entity.pdbx_description
1 polymer ?
#
loop_
_entity_poly.entity_id
_entity_poly.type
_entity_poly.pdbx_seq_one_letter_code
_entity_poly.pdbx_strand_id
1 'polypeptide(L)'
;VAIEQNPNIEGVLIILNTVGGDVEAGLAISEMLSTLSKPTVSMVLGGGHSIGVPIAVSCDYSFIAETATMTIHPVRLTGLVIGVPQTFEYLDKMQERVVNFVIRHSNIS
;
A
#
# COMPACT_ATOMS: atom_id res chain seq x y z
N VAL A 1 4.82 10.55 -13.55
CA VAL A 1 5.46 11.18 -14.74
C VAL A 1 6.22 12.45 -14.38
N ALA A 2 5.56 13.50 -13.86
CA ALA A 2 6.24 14.78 -13.55
C ALA A 2 7.38 14.65 -12.53
N ILE A 3 7.21 13.82 -11.49
CA ILE A 3 8.27 13.55 -10.51
C ILE A 3 9.45 12.83 -11.15
N GLU A 4 9.19 11.69 -11.80
CA GLU A 4 10.21 10.85 -12.45
C GLU A 4 11.05 11.63 -13.48
N GLN A 5 10.41 12.43 -14.32
CA GLN A 5 11.07 13.10 -15.45
C GLN A 5 11.76 14.42 -15.08
N ASN A 6 11.49 15.01 -13.91
CA ASN A 6 12.06 16.30 -13.54
C ASN A 6 13.44 16.12 -12.90
N PRO A 7 14.55 16.50 -13.55
CA PRO A 7 15.90 16.27 -13.01
C PRO A 7 16.19 17.03 -11.70
N ASN A 8 15.41 18.06 -11.36
CA ASN A 8 15.58 18.81 -10.11
C ASN A 8 14.96 18.13 -8.88
N ILE A 9 14.16 17.07 -9.08
CA ILE A 9 13.62 16.27 -7.98
C ILE A 9 14.55 15.09 -7.76
N GLU A 10 15.21 15.03 -6.61
CA GLU A 10 16.21 14.01 -6.29
C GLU A 10 15.62 12.81 -5.53
N GLY A 11 14.39 12.92 -5.05
CA GLY A 11 13.73 11.85 -4.30
C GLY A 11 12.31 12.23 -3.89
N VAL A 12 11.61 11.28 -3.28
CA VAL A 12 10.21 11.44 -2.85
C VAL A 12 10.06 11.01 -1.40
N LEU A 13 9.50 11.89 -0.58
CA LEU A 13 9.04 11.56 0.77
C LEU A 13 7.52 11.40 0.76
N ILE A 14 7.03 10.26 1.23
CA ILE A 14 5.62 9.92 1.34
C ILE A 14 5.26 9.85 2.82
N ILE A 15 4.42 10.77 3.27
CA ILE A 15 3.93 10.79 4.66
C ILE A 15 2.57 10.09 4.69
N LEU A 16 2.45 9.06 5.52
CA LEU A 16 1.26 8.23 5.63
C LEU A 16 0.59 8.44 6.99
N ASN A 17 -0.65 8.92 6.95
CA ASN A 17 -1.57 8.96 8.07
C ASN A 17 -2.97 8.74 7.49
N THR A 18 -3.33 7.47 7.30
CA THR A 18 -4.52 7.08 6.55
C THR A 18 -5.24 5.90 7.19
N VAL A 19 -6.56 5.95 7.16
CA VAL A 19 -7.44 4.85 7.58
C VAL A 19 -7.65 3.80 6.49
N GLY A 20 -6.90 3.89 5.38
CA GLY A 20 -7.03 2.99 4.24
C GLY A 20 -8.00 3.54 3.19
N GLY A 21 -8.48 2.66 2.31
CA GLY A 21 -9.35 3.06 1.21
C GLY A 21 -9.51 1.95 0.17
N ASP A 22 -9.71 2.36 -1.08
CA ASP A 22 -9.83 1.43 -2.20
C ASP A 22 -8.54 0.62 -2.43
N VAL A 23 -8.72 -0.69 -2.65
CA VAL A 23 -7.60 -1.62 -2.79
C VAL A 23 -6.85 -1.40 -4.09
N GLU A 24 -7.56 -1.23 -5.21
CA GLU A 24 -6.92 -1.08 -6.53
C GLU A 24 -6.19 0.26 -6.62
N ALA A 25 -6.80 1.34 -6.13
CA ALA A 25 -6.17 2.65 -6.11
C ALA A 25 -4.87 2.65 -5.29
N GLY A 26 -4.88 2.05 -4.10
CA GLY A 26 -3.67 2.02 -3.29
C GLY A 26 -2.63 1.01 -3.78
N LEU A 27 -3.02 -0.10 -4.42
CA LEU A 27 -2.08 -0.96 -5.14
C LEU A 27 -1.43 -0.22 -6.32
N ALA A 28 -2.20 0.53 -7.11
CA ALA A 28 -1.66 1.33 -8.20
C ALA A 28 -0.64 2.38 -7.72
N ILE A 29 -0.92 3.03 -6.57
CA ILE A 29 0.05 3.93 -5.92
C ILE A 29 1.30 3.17 -5.48
N SER A 30 1.13 2.01 -4.85
CA SER A 30 2.24 1.18 -4.36
C SER A 30 3.14 0.72 -5.51
N GLU A 31 2.54 0.23 -6.60
CA GLU A 31 3.25 -0.19 -7.81
C GLU A 31 3.98 0.99 -8.46
N MET A 32 3.34 2.16 -8.54
CA MET A 32 3.99 3.37 -9.05
C MET A 32 5.20 3.77 -8.21
N LEU A 33 5.09 3.74 -6.87
CA LEU A 33 6.19 4.08 -5.97
C LEU A 33 7.35 3.07 -6.11
N SER A 34 7.04 1.78 -6.14
CA SER A 34 8.05 0.71 -6.27
C SER A 34 8.80 0.70 -7.60
N THR A 35 8.33 1.45 -8.60
CA THR A 35 8.92 1.52 -9.94
C THR A 35 9.59 2.86 -10.25
N LEU A 36 9.58 3.82 -9.32
CA LEU A 36 10.34 5.07 -9.48
C LEU A 36 11.83 4.78 -9.50
N SER A 37 12.57 5.42 -10.42
CA SER A 37 14.04 5.34 -10.40
C SER A 37 14.68 6.21 -9.31
N LYS A 38 13.88 7.13 -8.74
CA LYS A 38 14.32 8.07 -7.72
C LYS A 38 14.12 7.50 -6.32
N PRO A 39 15.07 7.75 -5.39
CA PRO A 39 14.94 7.34 -4.01
C PRO A 39 13.59 7.73 -3.39
N THR A 40 12.95 6.75 -2.74
CA THR A 40 11.67 6.92 -2.07
C THR A 40 11.77 6.60 -0.59
N VAL A 41 11.09 7.40 0.23
CA VAL A 41 10.99 7.19 1.68
C VAL A 41 9.52 7.24 2.07
N SER A 42 9.04 6.22 2.79
CA SER A 42 7.76 6.29 3.49
C SER A 42 7.97 6.64 4.98
N MET A 43 7.10 7.49 5.52
CA MET A 43 7.06 7.82 6.94
C MET A 43 5.61 7.70 7.45
N VAL A 44 5.36 6.69 8.28
CA VAL A 44 4.06 6.46 8.91
C VAL A 44 3.95 7.26 10.19
N LEU A 45 2.89 8.09 10.29
CA LEU A 45 2.56 8.91 11.46
C LEU A 45 1.14 8.57 11.93
N GLY A 46 0.96 8.35 13.23
CA GLY A 46 -0.36 8.03 13.79
C GLY A 46 -0.84 6.63 13.39
N GLY A 47 -2.01 6.51 12.77
CA GLY A 47 -2.56 5.22 12.36
C GLY A 47 -2.45 5.02 10.84
N GLY A 48 -1.94 3.85 10.42
CA GLY A 48 -2.03 3.39 9.04
C GLY A 48 -2.83 2.10 8.94
N HIS A 49 -3.87 2.09 8.10
CA HIS A 49 -4.77 0.95 7.99
C HIS A 49 -4.82 0.41 6.56
N SER A 50 -5.02 -0.90 6.43
CA SER A 50 -5.31 -1.57 5.17
C SER A 50 -4.28 -1.26 4.09
N ILE A 51 -4.68 -0.48 3.07
CA ILE A 51 -3.86 -0.18 1.90
C ILE A 51 -2.69 0.75 2.20
N GLY A 52 -2.69 1.41 3.36
CA GLY A 52 -1.52 2.13 3.86
C GLY A 52 -0.30 1.23 4.03
N VAL A 53 -0.49 -0.08 4.29
CA VAL A 53 0.62 -1.04 4.45
C VAL A 53 1.36 -1.27 3.13
N PRO A 54 0.71 -1.69 2.02
CA PRO A 54 1.35 -1.76 0.72
C PRO A 54 2.09 -0.48 0.29
N ILE A 55 1.50 0.69 0.53
CA ILE A 55 2.12 1.98 0.17
C ILE A 55 3.35 2.26 1.05
N ALA A 56 3.29 1.91 2.34
CA ALA A 56 4.43 2.08 3.22
C ALA A 56 5.61 1.24 2.75
N VAL A 57 5.38 -0.06 2.51
CA VAL A 57 6.45 -1.00 2.15
C VAL A 57 6.92 -0.87 0.70
N SER A 58 6.23 -0.13 -0.17
CA SER A 58 6.63 0.04 -1.57
C SER A 58 7.80 1.01 -1.79
N CYS A 59 8.29 1.66 -0.74
CA CYS A 59 9.39 2.62 -0.81
C CYS A 59 10.73 1.98 -0.44
N ASP A 60 11.84 2.53 -0.94
CA ASP A 60 13.20 2.02 -0.68
C ASP A 60 13.53 2.01 0.82
N TYR A 61 13.07 3.03 1.54
CA TYR A 61 13.15 3.13 2.99
C TYR A 61 11.78 3.34 3.58
N SER A 62 11.51 2.68 4.71
CA SER A 62 10.25 2.78 5.43
C SER A 62 10.49 3.07 6.90
N PHE A 63 9.93 4.18 7.38
CA PHE A 63 9.98 4.57 8.79
C PHE A 63 8.58 4.65 9.37
N ILE A 64 8.48 4.37 10.66
CA ILE A 64 7.26 4.50 11.45
C ILE A 64 7.59 5.24 12.73
N ALA A 65 6.77 6.24 13.08
CA ALA A 65 6.90 6.92 14.37
C ALA A 65 6.65 5.95 15.52
N GLU A 66 7.30 6.18 16.67
CA GLU A 66 7.19 5.30 17.85
C GLU A 66 5.75 5.15 18.36
N THR A 67 4.94 6.19 18.22
CA THR A 67 3.53 6.19 18.61
C THR A 67 2.60 5.67 17.51
N ALA A 68 3.12 5.34 16.34
CA ALA A 68 2.32 4.96 15.19
C ALA A 68 2.04 3.45 15.13
N THR A 69 0.96 3.07 14.47
CA THR A 69 0.55 1.67 14.31
C THR A 69 0.07 1.38 12.91
N MET A 70 0.35 0.15 12.42
CA MET A 70 -0.12 -0.36 11.14
C MET A 70 -1.03 -1.56 11.35
N THR A 71 -2.19 -1.57 10.71
CA THR A 71 -3.13 -2.71 10.80
C THR A 71 -3.43 -3.29 9.42
N ILE A 72 -3.14 -4.58 9.25
CA ILE A 72 -3.61 -5.39 8.13
C ILE A 72 -4.94 -6.04 8.53
N HIS A 73 -5.95 -5.95 7.67
CA HIS A 73 -7.21 -6.64 7.86
C HIS A 73 -7.73 -7.22 6.53
N PRO A 74 -8.62 -8.22 6.57
CA PRO A 74 -9.21 -8.79 5.35
C PRO A 74 -9.95 -7.77 4.51
N VAL A 75 -10.01 -8.01 3.19
CA VAL A 75 -10.84 -7.21 2.27
C VAL A 75 -12.31 -7.40 2.66
N ARG A 76 -13.06 -6.30 2.73
CA ARG A 76 -14.46 -6.30 3.15
C ARG A 76 -15.37 -5.92 2.00
N LEU A 77 -16.52 -6.59 1.90
CA LEU A 77 -17.66 -6.09 1.15
C LEU A 77 -18.59 -5.36 2.11
N THR A 78 -19.07 -4.18 1.71
CA THR A 78 -20.05 -3.40 2.47
C THR A 78 -21.39 -3.40 1.76
N GLY A 79 -22.48 -3.49 2.52
CA GLY A 79 -23.85 -3.48 1.98
C GLY A 79 -24.41 -4.88 1.69
N LEU A 80 -25.57 -4.93 1.04
CA LEU A 80 -26.19 -6.19 0.62
C LEU A 80 -25.41 -6.79 -0.55
N VAL A 81 -24.87 -7.98 -0.34
CA VAL A 81 -24.16 -8.75 -1.37
C VAL A 81 -25.02 -9.96 -1.74
N ILE A 82 -25.52 -10.00 -2.98
CA ILE A 82 -26.10 -11.24 -3.54
C ILE A 82 -24.95 -12.01 -4.17
N GLY A 83 -24.22 -12.73 -3.33
CA GLY A 83 -22.97 -13.40 -3.73
C GLY A 83 -23.23 -14.74 -4.42
N VAL A 84 -22.47 -14.98 -5.50
CA VAL A 84 -22.22 -16.32 -6.05
C VAL A 84 -20.80 -16.74 -5.66
N PRO A 85 -20.43 -18.04 -5.67
CA PRO A 85 -19.09 -18.49 -5.28
C PRO A 85 -17.93 -17.70 -5.92
N GLN A 86 -18.11 -17.26 -7.17
CA GLN A 86 -17.14 -16.46 -7.93
C GLN A 86 -16.84 -15.10 -7.26
N THR A 87 -17.80 -14.51 -6.55
CA THR A 87 -17.58 -13.26 -5.81
C THR A 87 -16.61 -13.48 -4.66
N PHE A 88 -16.75 -14.58 -3.92
CA PHE A 88 -15.83 -14.93 -2.84
C PHE A 88 -14.44 -15.25 -3.37
N GLU A 89 -14.36 -16.04 -4.46
CA GLU A 89 -13.08 -16.35 -5.12
C GLU A 89 -12.36 -15.09 -5.60
N TYR A 90 -13.10 -14.09 -6.10
CA TYR A 90 -12.53 -12.79 -6.47
C TYR A 90 -11.95 -12.05 -5.26
N LEU A 91 -12.65 -12.02 -4.12
CA LEU A 91 -12.16 -11.37 -2.89
C LEU A 91 -10.89 -12.05 -2.36
N ASP A 92 -10.84 -13.38 -2.38
CA ASP A 92 -9.67 -14.13 -1.94
C ASP A 92 -8.46 -13.81 -2.83
N LYS A 93 -8.64 -13.78 -4.16
CA LYS A 93 -7.58 -13.36 -5.09
C LYS A 93 -7.12 -11.92 -4.86
N MET A 94 -8.05 -11.02 -4.56
CA MET A 94 -7.73 -9.63 -4.22
C MET A 94 -6.90 -9.53 -2.94
N GLN A 95 -7.29 -10.27 -1.90
CA GLN A 95 -6.53 -10.32 -0.65
C GLN A 95 -5.15 -10.93 -0.87
N GLU A 96 -5.04 -12.00 -1.65
CA GLU A 96 -3.77 -12.64 -1.98
C GLU A 96 -2.83 -11.70 -2.74
N ARG A 97 -3.35 -10.89 -3.68
CA ARG A 97 -2.55 -9.84 -4.36
C ARG A 97 -1.92 -8.87 -3.37
N VAL A 98 -2.70 -8.38 -2.40
CA VAL A 98 -2.21 -7.46 -1.36
C VAL A 98 -1.13 -8.13 -0.50
N VAL A 99 -1.40 -9.35 -0.02
CA VAL A 99 -0.46 -10.09 0.83
C VAL A 99 0.85 -10.36 0.09
N ASN A 100 0.77 -10.85 -1.15
CA ASN A 100 1.94 -11.13 -1.98
C ASN A 100 2.75 -9.86 -2.28
N PHE A 101 2.08 -8.72 -2.49
CA PHE A 101 2.78 -7.44 -2.65
C PHE A 101 3.57 -7.11 -1.39
N VAL A 102 2.95 -7.18 -0.21
CA VAL A 102 3.61 -6.87 1.07
C VAL A 102 4.80 -7.80 1.30
N ILE A 103 4.64 -9.11 1.13
CA ILE A 103 5.74 -10.08 1.32
C ILE A 103 6.95 -9.74 0.45
N ARG A 104 6.73 -9.46 -0.85
CA ARG A 104 7.82 -9.14 -1.78
C ARG A 104 8.59 -7.86 -1.46
N HIS A 105 7.95 -6.90 -0.80
CA HIS A 105 8.52 -5.57 -0.55
C HIS A 105 8.88 -5.32 0.92
N SER A 106 8.66 -6.27 1.82
CA SER A 106 8.93 -6.10 3.26
C SER A 106 10.20 -6.76 3.75
N ASN A 107 10.94 -7.46 2.88
CA ASN A 107 12.14 -8.26 3.24
C ASN A 107 11.92 -9.20 4.44
N ILE A 108 10.68 -9.61 4.69
CA ILE A 108 10.33 -10.56 5.76
C ILE A 108 10.77 -11.96 5.30
N SER A 109 11.51 -12.66 6.17
CA SER A 109 12.03 -14.01 5.99
C SER A 109 11.48 -15.00 7.01
#